data_AF-A0A839DVX9-F1
#
_entry.id   AF-A0A839DVX9-F1
#
_cell.length_a   1.000
_cell.length_b   1.000
_cell.length_c   1.000
_cell.angle_alpha   90.00
_cell.angle_beta   90.00
_cell.angle_gamma   90.00
#
_symmetry.space_group_name_H-M   'P 1'
#
loop_
_entity.id
_entity.type
_entity.pdbx_description
1 polymer ?
#
loop_
_entity_poly.entity_id
_entity_poly.type
_entity_poly.pdbx_seq_one_letter_code
_entity_poly.pdbx_strand_id
1 'polypeptide(L)'
;MVIWDVRLPQWPSAQDWHTSLRYTLQRLLDGGCVVSWLGDGFLFNDPPELLLPEHMSGGVLATLTSTGEYTCHFNSDTPVVEISDEEMLAFRGHTRGLADVE
;
A
#
# COMPACT_ATOMS: atom_id res chain seq x y z
N MET A 1 4.74 -20.35 14.22
CA MET A 1 4.47 -19.83 12.87
C MET A 1 3.31 -20.60 12.27
N VAL A 2 2.17 -19.96 12.07
CA VAL A 2 0.97 -20.59 11.51
C VAL A 2 0.89 -20.16 10.05
N ILE A 3 1.15 -21.08 9.13
CA ILE A 3 1.01 -20.84 7.68
C ILE A 3 -0.46 -21.09 7.33
N TRP A 4 -1.15 -20.06 6.81
CA TRP A 4 -2.50 -20.21 6.29
C TRP A 4 -2.45 -20.35 4.77
N ASP A 5 -2.76 -21.57 4.31
CA ASP A 5 -2.96 -21.86 2.89
C ASP A 5 -4.43 -21.64 2.55
N VAL A 6 -4.75 -20.49 1.95
CA VAL A 6 -6.11 -20.22 1.46
C VAL A 6 -6.22 -20.75 0.04
N ARG A 7 -6.75 -21.98 -0.09
CA ARG A 7 -7.08 -22.54 -1.40
C ARG A 7 -8.35 -21.90 -1.93
N LEU A 8 -8.21 -21.12 -3.00
CA LEU A 8 -9.35 -20.60 -3.76
C LEU A 8 -9.77 -21.66 -4.79
N PRO A 9 -10.93 -22.32 -4.62
CA PRO A 9 -11.37 -23.39 -5.52
C PRO A 9 -11.73 -22.85 -6.92
N GLN A 10 -12.11 -21.58 -7.01
CA GLN A 10 -12.25 -20.85 -8.26
C GLN A 10 -11.81 -19.41 -8.05
N TRP A 11 -11.28 -18.79 -9.10
CA TRP A 11 -11.08 -17.36 -9.08
C TRP A 11 -12.45 -16.65 -9.10
N PRO A 12 -12.68 -15.66 -8.24
CA PRO A 12 -13.93 -14.92 -8.24
C PRO A 12 -14.13 -14.22 -9.59
N SER A 13 -15.39 -14.07 -9.99
CA SER A 13 -15.70 -13.23 -11.14
C SER A 13 -15.28 -11.79 -10.84
N ALA A 14 -15.05 -10.98 -11.88
CA ALA A 14 -14.72 -9.56 -11.69
C ALA A 14 -15.77 -8.83 -10.83
N GLN A 15 -17.04 -9.21 -10.96
CA GLN A 15 -18.13 -8.64 -10.18
C GLN A 15 -18.13 -9.10 -8.71
N ASP A 16 -17.87 -10.38 -8.45
CA ASP A 16 -17.76 -10.90 -7.08
C ASP A 16 -16.55 -10.33 -6.36
N TRP A 17 -15.44 -10.17 -7.08
CA TRP A 17 -14.24 -9.50 -6.59
C TRP A 17 -14.53 -8.05 -6.22
N HIS A 18 -15.11 -7.27 -7.13
CA HIS A 18 -15.50 -5.88 -6.86
C HIS A 18 -16.45 -5.76 -5.66
N THR A 19 -17.43 -6.65 -5.55
CA THR A 19 -18.40 -6.66 -4.46
C THR A 19 -17.72 -6.95 -3.13
N SER A 20 -16.84 -7.95 -3.11
CA SER A 20 -16.10 -8.35 -1.91
C SER A 20 -15.11 -7.26 -1.48
N LEU A 21 -14.40 -6.66 -2.44
CA LEU A 21 -13.49 -5.55 -2.18
C LEU A 21 -14.26 -4.36 -1.57
N ARG A 22 -15.34 -3.92 -2.22
CA ARG A 22 -16.17 -2.81 -1.72
C ARG A 22 -16.71 -3.09 -0.32
N TYR A 23 -17.22 -4.29 -0.08
CA TYR A 23 -17.72 -4.69 1.23
C TYR A 23 -16.60 -4.63 2.29
N THR A 24 -15.41 -5.14 1.97
CA THR A 24 -14.26 -5.15 2.88
C THR A 24 -13.82 -3.74 3.23
N LEU A 25 -13.66 -2.89 2.21
CA LEU A 25 -13.28 -1.49 2.36
C LEU A 25 -14.28 -0.70 3.20
N GLN A 26 -15.58 -0.92 2.95
CA GLN A 26 -16.63 -0.28 3.75
C GLN A 26 -16.52 -0.66 5.23
N ARG A 27 -16.25 -1.93 5.54
CA ARG A 27 -16.11 -2.40 6.92
C ARG A 27 -14.88 -1.79 7.61
N LEU A 28 -13.80 -1.55 6.88
CA LEU A 28 -12.63 -0.84 7.41
C LEU A 28 -12.97 0.62 7.72
N LEU A 29 -13.66 1.32 6.80
CA LEU A 29 -14.10 2.69 7.00
C LEU A 29 -15.08 2.82 8.17
N ASP A 30 -16.06 1.91 8.28
CA ASP A 30 -17.02 1.87 9.39
C ASP A 30 -16.31 1.63 10.74
N GLY A 31 -15.16 0.96 10.71
CA GLY A 31 -14.28 0.74 11.86
C GLY A 31 -13.40 1.95 12.22
N GLY A 32 -13.50 3.06 11.49
CA GLY A 32 -12.68 4.25 11.69
C GLY A 32 -11.27 4.14 11.10
N CYS A 33 -10.98 3.11 10.30
CA CYS A 33 -9.71 3.01 9.60
C CYS A 33 -9.62 4.04 8.47
N VAL A 34 -8.45 4.64 8.31
CA VAL A 34 -8.13 5.42 7.11
C VAL A 34 -7.61 4.43 6.07
N VAL A 35 -8.36 4.30 4.96
CA VAL A 35 -7.96 3.45 3.85
C VAL A 35 -7.24 4.32 2.82
N SER A 36 -5.98 3.97 2.53
CA SER A 36 -5.24 4.48 1.37
C SER A 36 -4.93 3.30 0.45
N TRP A 37 -5.08 3.51 -0.85
CA TRP A 37 -4.78 2.52 -1.89
C TRP A 37 -3.72 3.09 -2.83
N LEU A 38 -2.68 2.29 -3.07
CA LEU A 38 -1.71 2.52 -4.13
C LEU A 38 -1.90 1.39 -5.15
N GLY A 39 -2.39 1.73 -6.33
CA GLY A 39 -2.50 0.82 -7.46
C GLY A 39 -1.46 1.18 -8.51
N ASP A 40 -0.66 0.20 -8.93
CA ASP A 40 0.18 0.31 -10.12
C ASP A 40 -0.71 0.09 -11.37
N GLY A 41 -0.68 1.05 -12.30
CA GLY A 41 -1.46 0.96 -13.53
C GLY A 41 -1.45 2.18 -14.45
N PHE A 42 -1.11 3.38 -13.97
CA PHE A 42 -0.92 4.57 -14.81
C PHE A 42 0.13 5.51 -14.23
N LEU A 43 0.81 6.23 -15.13
CA LEU A 43 1.86 7.23 -14.85
C LEU A 43 1.43 8.14 -13.69
N PHE A 44 2.06 7.95 -12.53
CA PHE A 44 2.02 8.94 -11.48
C PHE A 44 2.74 10.19 -12.00
N ASN A 45 2.12 11.36 -11.86
CA ASN A 45 2.87 12.61 -11.95
C ASN A 45 3.99 12.60 -10.89
N ASP A 46 5.12 13.21 -11.25
CA ASP A 46 6.37 13.22 -10.48
C ASP A 46 6.15 13.65 -9.02
N PRO A 47 6.76 12.91 -8.08
CA PRO A 47 6.04 12.06 -7.14
C PRO A 47 4.91 12.77 -6.42
N PRO A 48 3.75 12.10 -6.20
CA PRO A 48 2.62 12.72 -5.54
C PRO A 48 3.04 13.28 -4.18
N GLU A 49 2.58 14.50 -3.86
CA GLU A 49 2.75 15.12 -2.54
C GLU A 49 2.31 14.19 -1.41
N LEU A 50 1.49 13.18 -1.72
CA LEU A 50 1.14 12.07 -0.84
C LEU A 50 2.34 11.47 -0.08
N LEU A 51 3.53 11.36 -0.68
CA LEU A 51 4.70 10.82 0.02
C LEU A 51 5.46 11.84 0.90
N LEU A 52 4.93 13.04 1.09
CA LEU A 52 5.47 13.99 2.05
C LEU A 52 4.99 13.62 3.47
N PRO A 53 5.87 13.71 4.48
CA PRO A 53 5.51 13.41 5.87
C PRO A 53 4.23 14.11 6.35
N GLU A 54 4.01 15.37 5.97
CA GLU A 54 2.80 16.14 6.32
C GLU A 54 1.48 15.51 5.83
N HIS A 55 1.53 14.59 4.87
CA HIS A 55 0.36 13.97 4.27
C HIS A 55 0.15 12.51 4.68
N MET A 56 1.22 11.77 5.00
CA MET A 56 1.16 10.32 5.22
C MET A 56 1.96 9.83 6.43
N SER A 57 2.56 10.71 7.24
CA SER A 57 3.23 10.31 8.48
C SER A 57 2.29 9.52 9.38
N GLY A 58 2.79 8.39 9.89
CA GLY A 58 2.01 7.44 10.67
C GLY A 58 0.91 6.68 9.91
N GLY A 59 0.88 6.76 8.58
CA GLY A 59 -0.14 6.10 7.74
C GLY A 59 0.42 5.05 6.77
N VAL A 60 1.75 4.93 6.65
CA VAL A 60 2.40 4.04 5.67
C VAL A 60 3.00 2.83 6.39
N LEU A 61 2.62 1.63 5.95
CA LEU A 61 3.07 0.38 6.57
C LEU A 61 4.10 -0.39 5.75
N ALA A 62 4.11 -0.17 4.44
CA ALA A 62 5.00 -0.85 3.51
C ALA A 62 5.24 0.04 2.27
N THR A 63 6.41 -0.11 1.66
CA THR A 63 6.74 0.46 0.35
C THR A 63 7.39 -0.59 -0.55
N LEU A 64 7.20 -0.47 -1.86
CA LEU A 64 7.83 -1.29 -2.89
C LEU A 64 8.19 -0.38 -4.07
N THR A 65 9.47 -0.30 -4.42
CA THR A 65 9.92 0.47 -5.59
C THR A 65 9.78 -0.35 -6.87
N SER A 66 9.82 0.31 -8.02
CA SER A 66 9.86 -0.35 -9.34
C SER A 66 11.14 -1.18 -9.56
N THR A 67 12.21 -0.90 -8.79
CA THR A 67 13.45 -1.69 -8.79
C THR A 67 13.39 -2.89 -7.84
N GLY A 68 12.28 -3.08 -7.11
CA GLY A 68 12.06 -4.19 -6.20
C GLY A 68 12.58 -3.97 -4.77
N GLU A 69 12.95 -2.74 -4.41
CA GLU A 69 13.31 -2.40 -3.04
C GLU A 69 12.05 -2.33 -2.19
N TYR A 70 11.99 -3.16 -1.16
CA TYR A 70 10.83 -3.34 -0.29
C TYR A 70 11.19 -2.97 1.14
N THR A 71 10.37 -2.12 1.76
CA THR A 71 10.47 -1.78 3.18
C THR A 71 9.15 -2.09 3.86
N CYS A 72 9.22 -2.82 4.98
CA CYS A 72 8.05 -3.13 5.81
C CYS A 72 8.52 -3.57 7.19
N HIS A 73 7.99 -2.93 8.24
CA HIS A 73 8.30 -3.27 9.63
C HIS A 73 7.32 -4.29 10.22
N PHE A 74 6.41 -4.84 9.41
CA PHE A 74 5.45 -5.82 9.87
C PHE A 74 6.14 -7.08 10.37
N ASN A 75 5.95 -7.36 11.65
CA ASN A 75 6.35 -8.58 12.31
C ASN A 75 5.15 -9.07 13.13
N SER A 76 4.80 -10.35 13.00
CA SER A 76 3.61 -10.93 13.63
C SER A 76 3.67 -10.92 15.17
N ASP A 77 4.87 -10.81 15.74
CA ASP A 77 5.09 -10.87 17.18
C ASP A 77 5.20 -9.48 17.81
N THR A 78 5.09 -8.40 17.01
CA THR A 78 5.18 -7.02 17.49
C THR A 78 3.98 -6.20 17.02
N PRO A 79 3.68 -5.08 17.71
CA PRO A 79 2.73 -4.11 17.18
C PRO A 79 3.09 -3.70 15.75
N VAL A 80 2.07 -3.35 14.97
CA VAL A 80 2.26 -2.76 13.65
C VAL A 80 3.03 -1.45 13.84
N VAL A 81 4.18 -1.36 13.17
CA VAL A 81 5.03 -0.17 13.17
C VAL A 81 4.95 0.44 11.78
N GLU A 82 4.64 1.73 11.72
CA GLU A 82 4.65 2.48 10.47
C GLU A 82 6.08 2.72 9.98
N ILE A 83 6.23 2.94 8.69
CA ILE A 83 7.47 3.41 8.09
C ILE A 83 7.74 4.83 8.60
N SER A 84 8.99 5.10 8.98
CA SER A 84 9.40 6.41 9.47
C SER A 84 9.36 7.47 8.37
N ASP A 85 9.28 8.74 8.77
CA ASP A 85 9.37 9.87 7.82
C ASP A 85 10.69 9.85 7.02
N GLU A 86 11.79 9.38 7.64
CA GLU A 86 13.08 9.24 6.96
C GLU A 86 13.04 8.21 5.83
N GLU A 87 12.45 7.04 6.09
CA GLU A 87 12.27 6.00 5.09
C GLU A 87 11.26 6.40 4.00
N MET A 88 10.24 7.19 4.35
CA MET A 88 9.29 7.76 3.40
C MET A 88 9.96 8.79 2.47
N LEU A 89 10.80 9.67 3.02
CA LEU A 89 11.60 10.62 2.25
C LEU A 89 12.62 9.91 1.35
N ALA A 90 13.24 8.84 1.85
CA ALA A 90 14.11 7.99 1.04
C ALA A 90 13.32 7.38 -0.13
N PHE A 91 12.15 6.79 0.13
CA PHE A 91 11.27 6.22 -0.89
C PHE A 91 10.86 7.25 -1.95
N ARG A 92 10.55 8.49 -1.54
CA ARG A 92 10.26 9.58 -2.46
C ARG A 92 11.41 9.86 -3.45
N GLY A 93 12.65 9.66 -3.02
CA GLY A 93 13.83 9.75 -3.88
C GLY A 93 13.79 8.75 -5.05
N HIS A 94 13.28 7.54 -4.83
CA HIS A 94 13.16 6.49 -5.85
C HIS A 94 12.01 6.70 -6.82
N THR A 95 11.03 7.52 -6.44
CA THR A 95 9.87 7.83 -7.28
C THR A 95 10.08 8.99 -8.24
N ARG A 96 11.22 9.68 -8.14
CA ARG A 96 11.55 10.88 -8.93
C ARG A 96 11.91 10.51 -10.38
N GLY A 97 11.28 11.15 -11.36
CA GLY A 97 11.52 10.92 -12.79
C GLY A 97 10.82 9.67 -13.37
N LEU A 98 9.99 8.96 -12.59
CA LEU A 98 9.15 7.86 -13.10
C LEU A 98 8.03 8.34 -14.03
N ALA A 99 7.84 9.65 -14.15
CA ALA A 99 6.89 10.31 -15.06
C ALA A 99 7.52 10.78 -16.39
N ASP A 100 8.85 10.66 -16.57
CA ASP A 100 9.56 11.22 -17.74
C ASP A 100 9.64 10.25 -18.94
N VAL A 101 8.95 9.12 -18.88
CA VAL A 101 8.89 8.15 -19.99
C VAL A 101 7.52 8.28 -20.67
N GLU A 102 7.43 9.22 -21.62
CA GLU A 102 6.40 9.27 -22.66
C GLU A 102 6.53 8.11 -23.67
#